data_AF-A0ABD5WBL8-F1
#
_entry.id   AF-A0ABD5WBL8-F1
#
_cell.length_a   1.000
_cell.length_b   1.000
_cell.length_c   1.000
_cell.angle_alpha   90.00
_cell.angle_beta   90.00
_cell.angle_gamma   90.00
#
_symmetry.space_group_name_H-M   'P 1'
#
loop_
_entity.id
_entity.type
_entity.pdbx_description
1 polymer ?
#
loop_
_entity_poly.entity_id
_entity_poly.type
_entity_poly.pdbx_seq_one_letter_code
_entity_poly.pdbx_strand_id
1 'polypeptide(L)' 'MDAAGWVTRRSRATQLLLAGGVALLFGYQTIRLAGRDPGSLLAYVGGALFLLGQVAAFAGLALLAYRLITE' A
#
# COMPACT_ATOMS: atom_id res chain seq x y z
N MET A 1 12.58 22.34 -3.48
CA MET A 1 12.13 21.24 -4.36
C MET A 1 11.26 20.32 -3.53
N ASP A 2 9.96 20.30 -3.78
CA ASP A 2 9.02 19.55 -2.94
C ASP A 2 9.16 18.05 -3.18
N ALA A 3 9.00 17.25 -2.12
CA ALA A 3 9.09 15.79 -2.18
C ALA A 3 8.13 15.20 -3.24
N ALA A 4 6.92 15.77 -3.36
CA ALA A 4 5.96 15.42 -4.39
C ALA A 4 6.51 15.69 -5.80
N GLY A 5 7.14 16.85 -6.02
CA GLY A 5 7.79 17.23 -7.28
C GLY A 5 9.06 16.43 -7.61
N TRP A 6 9.67 15.78 -6.62
CA TRP A 6 10.77 14.83 -6.82
C TRP A 6 10.25 13.46 -7.24
N VAL A 7 9.18 12.97 -6.60
CA VAL A 7 8.55 11.67 -6.92
C VAL A 7 7.90 11.68 -8.30
N THR A 8 7.23 12.77 -8.70
CA THR A 8 6.58 12.88 -10.02
C THR A 8 7.54 12.85 -11.20
N ARG A 9 8.83 13.18 -10.98
CA ARG A 9 9.90 13.07 -11.98
C ARG A 9 10.52 11.67 -12.09
N ARG A 10 10.16 10.75 -11.21
CA ARG A 10 10.65 9.36 -11.26
C ARG A 10 9.77 8.49 -12.16
N SER A 11 10.34 7.37 -12.62
CA SER A 11 9.61 6.39 -13.41
C SER A 11 8.37 5.87 -12.67
N ARG A 12 7.32 5.47 -13.39
CA ARG A 12 6.12 4.85 -12.80
C ARG A 12 6.47 3.66 -11.91
N ALA A 13 7.45 2.85 -12.32
CA ALA A 13 7.92 1.72 -11.52
C ALA A 13 8.50 2.17 -10.16
N THR A 14 9.33 3.22 -10.15
CA THR A 14 9.87 3.78 -8.91
C THR A 14 8.77 4.34 -8.01
N GLN A 15 7.76 5.02 -8.58
CA GLN A 15 6.62 5.53 -7.81
C GLN A 15 5.82 4.41 -7.16
N LEU A 16 5.57 3.31 -7.90
CA LEU A 16 4.89 2.13 -7.39
C LEU A 16 5.67 1.45 -6.27
N LEU A 17 6.99 1.30 -6.41
CA LEU A 17 7.85 0.73 -5.37
C LEU A 17 7.84 1.59 -4.10
N LEU A 18 7.90 2.92 -4.22
CA LEU A 18 7.83 3.82 -3.07
C LEU A 18 6.45 3.78 -2.39
N ALA A 19 5.37 3.79 -3.17
CA ALA A 19 4.02 3.65 -2.64
C ALA A 19 3.82 2.31 -1.91
N GLY A 20 4.32 1.22 -2.52
CA GLY A 20 4.29 -0.12 -1.91
C GLY A 20 5.09 -0.18 -0.61
N GLY A 21 6.29 0.42 -0.57
CA GLY A 21 7.12 0.49 0.63
C GLY A 21 6.44 1.26 1.78
N VAL A 22 5.81 2.40 1.47
CA VAL A 22 5.03 3.17 2.46
C VAL A 22 3.85 2.35 2.97
N ALA A 23 3.10 1.69 2.09
CA ALA A 23 1.97 0.84 2.49
C ALA A 23 2.42 -0.32 3.41
N LEU A 24 3.55 -0.96 3.10
CA LEU A 24 4.15 -2.01 3.94
C LEU A 24 4.53 -1.49 5.33
N LEU A 25 5.15 -0.32 5.41
CA LEU A 25 5.52 0.30 6.69
C LEU A 25 4.28 0.62 7.53
N PHE A 26 3.25 1.21 6.92
CA PHE A 26 1.99 1.48 7.61
C PHE A 26 1.30 0.21 8.09
N GLY A 27 1.28 -0.84 7.26
CA GLY A 27 0.77 -2.16 7.62
C GLY A 27 1.51 -2.78 8.80
N TYR A 28 2.84 -2.72 8.78
CA TYR A 28 3.66 -3.22 9.89
C TYR A 28 3.36 -2.49 11.20
N GLN A 29 3.26 -1.15 11.18
CA GLN A 29 2.96 -0.39 12.40
C GLN A 29 1.58 -0.70 12.97
N THR A 30 0.60 -0.95 12.10
CA THR A 30 -0.76 -1.28 12.53
C THR A 30 -0.86 -2.69 13.11
N ILE A 31 -0.19 -3.67 12.51
CA ILE A 31 -0.07 -5.02 13.09
C ILE A 31 0.66 -4.97 14.45
N ARG A 32 1.77 -4.21 14.51
CA ARG A 32 2.53 -4.04 15.75
C ARG A 32 1.70 -3.34 16.85
N LEU A 33 0.92 -2.34 16.49
CA LEU A 33 0.01 -1.66 17.42
C LEU A 33 -1.09 -2.60 17.90
N ALA A 34 -1.68 -3.42 17.02
CA ALA A 34 -2.68 -4.41 17.38
C ALA A 34 -2.13 -5.46 18.38
N GLY A 35 -0.87 -5.88 18.19
CA GLY A 35 -0.21 -6.80 19.11
C GLY A 35 0.16 -6.19 20.46
N ARG A 36 0.30 -4.86 20.54
CA ARG A 36 0.62 -4.14 21.79
C ARG A 36 -0.64 -3.72 22.56
N ASP A 37 -1.65 -3.23 21.84
CA ASP A 37 -2.92 -2.74 22.37
C ASP A 37 -4.09 -3.27 21.51
N PRO A 38 -4.64 -4.46 21.82
CA PRO A 38 -5.67 -5.11 21.01
C PRO A 38 -7.00 -4.33 20.97
N GLY A 39 -7.27 -3.49 21.96
CA GLY A 39 -8.45 -2.63 22.02
C GLY A 39 -8.29 -1.28 21.30
N SER A 40 -7.14 -1.03 20.66
CA SER A 40 -6.87 0.24 20.01
C SER A 40 -7.69 0.41 18.73
N LEU A 41 -8.56 1.42 18.71
CA LEU A 41 -9.33 1.80 17.52
C LEU A 41 -8.43 2.12 16.32
N LEU A 42 -7.24 2.69 16.58
CA LEU A 42 -6.27 3.04 15.55
C LEU A 42 -5.63 1.79 14.92
N ALA A 43 -5.38 0.76 15.72
CA ALA A 43 -4.91 -0.53 15.22
C ALA A 43 -5.95 -1.19 14.32
N TYR A 44 -7.23 -1.11 14.72
CA TYR A 44 -8.35 -1.66 13.95
C TYR A 44 -8.55 -0.92 12.63
N VAL A 45 -8.64 0.41 12.65
CA VAL A 45 -8.81 1.25 11.45
C VAL A 45 -7.63 1.08 10.51
N GLY A 46 -6.41 1.12 11.04
CA GLY A 46 -5.22 0.98 10.22
C GLY A 46 -5.03 -0.43 9.66
N GLY A 47 -5.42 -1.48 10.41
CA GLY A 47 -5.48 -2.86 9.91
C GLY A 47 -6.53 -3.02 8.79
N ALA A 48 -7.71 -2.41 8.94
CA ALA A 48 -8.74 -2.41 7.91
C ALA A 48 -8.27 -1.69 6.64
N LEU A 49 -7.61 -0.54 6.77
CA LEU A 49 -7.00 0.18 5.64
C LEU A 49 -5.89 -0.62 4.97
N PHE A 50 -5.08 -1.35 5.74
CA PHE A 50 -4.04 -2.23 5.20
C PHE A 50 -4.66 -3.38 4.37
N LEU A 51 -5.70 -4.03 4.88
CA LEU A 51 -6.42 -5.08 4.14
C LEU A 51 -7.07 -4.52 2.87
N LEU A 52 -7.72 -3.37 2.95
CA LEU A 52 -8.31 -2.70 1.78
C LEU A 52 -7.24 -2.40 0.73
N GLY A 53 -6.08 -1.89 1.16
CA GLY A 53 -4.92 -1.63 0.29
C GLY A 53 -4.39 -2.88 -0.40
N GLN A 54 -4.29 -4.00 0.35
CA GLN A 54 -3.89 -5.29 -0.22
C GLN A 54 -4.90 -5.78 -1.27
N VAL A 55 -6.20 -5.72 -0.99
CA VAL A 55 -7.24 -6.12 -1.97
C VAL A 55 -7.16 -5.28 -3.24
N ALA A 56 -7.00 -3.97 -3.11
CA ALA A 56 -6.86 -3.08 -4.27
C ALA A 56 -5.60 -3.39 -5.09
N ALA A 57 -4.47 -3.68 -4.42
CA ALA A 57 -3.22 -4.07 -5.10
C ALA A 57 -3.37 -5.38 -5.86
N PHE A 58 -3.96 -6.42 -5.24
CA PHE A 58 -4.23 -7.70 -5.91
C PHE A 58 -5.18 -7.55 -7.10
N ALA A 59 -6.26 -6.78 -6.95
CA ALA A 59 -7.19 -6.50 -8.04
C ALA A 59 -6.50 -5.77 -9.20
N GLY A 60 -5.65 -4.79 -8.89
CA GLY A 60 -4.85 -4.08 -9.89
C GLY A 60 -3.87 -4.99 -10.64
N LEU A 61 -3.17 -5.87 -9.92
CA LEU A 61 -2.28 -6.87 -10.54
C LEU A 61 -3.04 -7.89 -11.38
N ALA A 62 -4.21 -8.35 -10.93
CA ALA A 62 -5.06 -9.28 -11.67
C ALA A 62 -5.59 -8.64 -12.96
N LEU A 63 -6.03 -7.39 -12.91
CA LEU A 63 -6.43 -6.61 -14.09
C LEU A 63 -5.27 -6.42 -15.06
N LEU A 64 -4.07 -6.10 -14.55
CA LEU A 64 -2.88 -5.96 -15.37
C LEU A 64 -2.52 -7.29 -16.04
N ALA A 65 -2.51 -8.39 -15.29
CA ALA A 65 -2.23 -9.73 -15.82
C ALA A 65 -3.27 -10.14 -16.87
N TYR A 66 -4.56 -9.91 -16.60
CA TYR A 66 -5.63 -10.16 -17.57
C TYR A 66 -5.38 -9.42 -18.88
N ARG A 67 -5.07 -8.11 -18.81
CA ARG A 67 -4.74 -7.33 -20.00
C ARG A 67 -3.55 -7.89 -20.77
N LEU A 68 -2.47 -8.26 -20.08
CA LEU A 68 -1.28 -8.83 -20.71
C LEU A 68 -1.51 -10.20 -21.37
N ILE A 69 -2.56 -10.92 -20.97
CA ILE A 69 -2.92 -12.21 -21.56
C ILE A 69 -3.87 -12.01 -22.76
N THR A 70 -4.74 -10.99 -22.70
CA THR A 70 -5.75 -10.73 -23.73
C THR A 70 -5.32 -9.78 -24.84
N GLU A 71 -4.33 -8.92 -24.59
CA GLU A 71 -3.67 -8.05 -25.57
C GLU A 71 -2.40 -8.71 -26.11
#